data_AF-A0A8J2KEP1-F1
#
_entry.id   AF-A0A8J2KEP1-F1
#
_cell.length_a   1.000
_cell.length_b   1.000
_cell.length_c   1.000
_cell.angle_alpha   90.00
_cell.angle_beta   90.00
_cell.angle_gamma   90.00
#
_symmetry.space_group_name_H-M   'P 1'
#
loop_
_entity.id
_entity.type
_entity.pdbx_description
1 polymer ?
#
loop_
_entity_poly.entity_id
_entity_poly.type
_entity_poly.pdbx_seq_one_letter_code
_entity_poly.pdbx_strand_id
1 'polypeptide(L)'
;MARAREPAMNARCQKARKKRPLTAYNLFLSKFMRSQCIASVEDAQKALKAGAKLWSKMSCSEKRKYGRQQPKMWSEYRVAMANYRAQLQTFKAPPRPFAAFLKDYYYSGRFVTRLEGETGRDIISRLSKSASSAWHHLQPSQRYEYTSNFQAQYREHKRSLSGSDELSINDITGKSLQLLGPGQKSPDFSPETELESPEIQLEASTVCNSNTRPKPILRKFSKFGRRGRGASKKTLRFSEDNQHLG
;
A
#
# COMPACT_ATOMS: atom_id res chain seq x y z
N MET A 1 -9.40 23.60 19.51
CA MET A 1 -9.22 23.94 18.07
C MET A 1 -9.01 22.67 17.26
N ALA A 2 -10.05 22.19 16.57
CA ALA A 2 -9.95 21.02 15.70
C ALA A 2 -9.16 21.42 14.46
N ARG A 3 -7.96 20.87 14.28
CA ARG A 3 -7.22 21.02 13.02
C ARG A 3 -8.09 20.39 11.94
N ALA A 4 -8.58 21.20 11.00
CA ALA A 4 -9.09 20.70 9.74
C ALA A 4 -8.04 19.71 9.22
N ARG A 5 -8.41 18.42 9.20
CA ARG A 5 -7.57 17.38 8.59
C ARG A 5 -7.27 17.84 7.16
N GLU A 6 -6.21 17.33 6.55
CA GLU A 6 -5.89 17.58 5.13
C GLU A 6 -6.55 16.49 4.23
N PRO A 7 -7.89 16.46 4.00
CA PRO A 7 -8.49 15.49 3.09
C PRO A 7 -8.17 15.82 1.63
N ALA A 8 -7.89 17.09 1.31
CA ALA A 8 -7.79 17.57 -0.07
C ALA A 8 -6.56 17.00 -0.81
N MET A 9 -5.38 17.00 -0.19
CA MET A 9 -4.18 16.44 -0.83
C MET A 9 -4.27 14.92 -0.98
N ASN A 10 -4.80 14.21 0.01
CA ASN A 10 -4.98 12.76 -0.05
C ASN A 10 -5.94 12.37 -1.18
N ALA A 11 -7.01 13.14 -1.41
CA ALA A 11 -7.95 12.89 -2.50
C ALA A 11 -7.32 13.16 -3.89
N ARG A 12 -6.53 14.22 -4.04
CA ARG A 12 -5.80 14.51 -5.29
C ARG A 12 -4.79 13.42 -5.63
N CYS A 13 -4.00 12.99 -4.65
CA CYS A 13 -3.05 11.88 -4.83
C CYS A 13 -3.77 10.58 -5.21
N GLN A 14 -4.90 10.26 -4.57
CA GLN A 14 -5.66 9.06 -4.90
C GLN A 14 -6.19 9.04 -6.34
N LYS A 15 -6.55 10.20 -6.91
CA LYS A 15 -6.95 10.32 -8.33
C LYS A 15 -5.77 10.08 -9.28
N ALA A 16 -4.57 10.52 -8.92
CA ALA A 16 -3.34 10.29 -9.71
C ALA A 16 -2.87 8.82 -9.69
N ARG A 17 -3.34 8.01 -8.73
CA ARG A 17 -2.95 6.60 -8.64
C ARG A 17 -3.50 5.81 -9.84
N LYS A 18 -2.59 5.33 -10.70
CA LYS A 18 -2.96 4.41 -11.79
C LYS A 18 -3.72 3.21 -11.23
N LYS A 19 -4.82 2.82 -11.87
CA LYS A 19 -5.58 1.62 -11.51
C LYS A 19 -4.81 0.37 -11.94
N ARG A 20 -5.00 -0.74 -11.21
CA ARG A 20 -4.41 -2.04 -11.57
C ARG A 20 -4.88 -2.46 -12.97
N PRO A 21 -3.99 -3.04 -13.79
CA PRO A 21 -4.38 -3.52 -15.11
C PRO A 21 -5.40 -4.66 -14.97
N LEU A 22 -6.26 -4.81 -15.98
CA LEU A 22 -7.32 -5.82 -15.98
C LEU A 22 -6.72 -7.23 -16.07
N THR A 23 -7.38 -8.18 -15.42
CA THR A 23 -7.06 -9.60 -15.58
C THR A 23 -7.41 -10.07 -17.00
N ALA A 24 -6.82 -11.17 -17.48
CA ALA A 24 -7.14 -11.74 -18.80
C ALA A 24 -8.66 -11.99 -18.96
N TYR A 25 -9.30 -12.49 -17.91
CA TYR A 25 -10.75 -12.65 -17.84
C TYR A 25 -11.49 -11.32 -17.96
N ASN A 26 -11.08 -10.29 -17.21
CA ASN A 26 -11.74 -8.98 -17.26
C ASN A 26 -11.54 -8.27 -18.61
N LEU A 27 -10.40 -8.47 -19.27
CA LEU A 27 -10.17 -7.99 -20.64
C LEU A 27 -11.13 -8.65 -21.62
N PHE A 28 -11.22 -9.98 -21.59
CA PHE A 28 -12.18 -10.72 -22.40
C PHE A 28 -13.60 -10.23 -22.13
N LEU A 29 -14.00 -10.14 -20.86
CA LEU A 29 -15.34 -9.77 -20.48
C LEU A 29 -15.66 -8.34 -20.92
N SER A 30 -14.72 -7.41 -20.83
CA SER A 30 -14.91 -6.05 -21.32
C SER A 30 -15.15 -6.00 -22.84
N LYS A 31 -14.48 -6.84 -23.63
CA LYS A 31 -14.71 -6.94 -25.08
C LYS A 31 -16.03 -7.63 -25.39
N PHE A 32 -16.34 -8.72 -24.69
CA PHE A 32 -17.59 -9.44 -24.83
C PHE A 32 -18.79 -8.55 -24.50
N MET A 33 -18.74 -7.81 -23.39
CA MET A 33 -19.83 -6.90 -22.98
C MET A 33 -20.03 -5.77 -23.99
N ARG A 34 -18.96 -5.24 -24.60
CA ARG A 34 -19.06 -4.23 -25.67
C ARG A 34 -19.70 -4.77 -26.95
N SER A 35 -19.62 -6.07 -27.20
CA SER A 35 -20.27 -6.70 -28.36
C SER A 35 -21.73 -7.06 -28.09
N GLN A 36 -22.21 -6.94 -26.84
CA GLN A 36 -23.61 -7.13 -26.52
C GLN A 36 -24.33 -5.78 -26.58
N CYS A 37 -25.53 -5.75 -27.17
CA CYS A 37 -26.41 -4.59 -27.11
C CYS A 37 -27.07 -4.52 -25.72
N ILE A 38 -26.40 -3.89 -24.76
CA ILE A 38 -26.87 -3.78 -23.38
C ILE A 38 -27.73 -2.52 -23.25
N ALA A 39 -29.05 -2.69 -23.18
CA ALA A 39 -30.01 -1.58 -22.97
C ALA A 39 -30.42 -1.41 -21.49
N SER A 40 -30.38 -2.50 -20.72
CA SER A 40 -30.81 -2.52 -19.31
C SER A 40 -29.77 -3.12 -18.37
N VAL A 41 -29.99 -2.93 -17.06
CA VAL A 41 -29.18 -3.57 -16.02
C VAL A 41 -29.40 -5.08 -16.00
N GLU A 42 -30.62 -5.57 -16.23
CA GLU A 42 -30.88 -7.02 -16.34
C GLU A 42 -30.11 -7.63 -17.53
N ASP A 43 -30.05 -6.95 -18.67
CA ASP A 43 -29.29 -7.41 -19.82
C ASP A 43 -27.80 -7.46 -19.54
N ALA A 44 -27.27 -6.46 -18.81
CA ALA A 44 -25.88 -6.46 -18.37
C ALA A 44 -25.58 -7.70 -17.47
N GLN A 45 -26.49 -8.04 -16.56
CA GLN A 45 -26.35 -9.22 -15.70
C GLN A 45 -26.42 -10.53 -16.50
N LYS A 46 -27.34 -10.62 -17.47
CA LYS A 46 -27.46 -11.78 -18.37
C LYS A 46 -26.20 -11.94 -19.23
N ALA A 47 -25.71 -10.86 -19.82
CA ALA A 47 -24.48 -10.82 -20.61
C ALA A 47 -23.26 -11.21 -19.75
N LEU A 48 -23.17 -10.73 -18.51
CA LEU A 48 -22.08 -11.10 -17.59
C LEU A 48 -22.07 -12.61 -17.32
N LYS A 49 -23.25 -13.19 -17.03
CA LYS A 49 -23.39 -14.64 -16.80
C LYS A 49 -23.06 -15.43 -18.07
N ALA A 50 -23.50 -14.96 -19.24
CA ALA A 50 -23.19 -15.58 -20.53
C ALA A 50 -21.68 -15.54 -20.83
N GLY A 51 -21.03 -14.39 -20.62
CA GLY A 51 -19.59 -14.22 -20.79
C GLY A 51 -18.78 -15.13 -19.85
N ALA A 52 -19.20 -15.27 -18.59
CA ALA A 52 -18.56 -16.19 -17.65
C ALA A 52 -18.65 -17.66 -18.11
N LYS A 53 -19.83 -18.08 -18.61
CA LYS A 53 -20.05 -19.42 -19.19
C LYS A 53 -19.25 -19.62 -20.48
N LEU A 54 -19.13 -18.59 -21.31
CA LEU A 54 -18.33 -18.66 -22.52
C LEU A 54 -16.84 -18.81 -22.17
N TRP A 55 -16.33 -18.00 -21.25
CA TRP A 55 -14.95 -18.08 -20.78
C TRP A 55 -14.61 -19.46 -20.23
N SER A 56 -15.48 -20.11 -19.46
CA SER A 56 -15.19 -21.46 -18.95
C SER A 56 -15.06 -22.48 -20.09
N LYS A 57 -15.87 -22.36 -21.15
CA LYS A 57 -15.85 -23.21 -22.35
C LYS A 57 -14.69 -22.92 -23.31
N MET A 58 -14.13 -21.71 -23.31
CA MET A 58 -13.02 -21.35 -24.20
C MET A 58 -11.79 -22.23 -23.96
N SER A 59 -11.11 -22.58 -25.05
CA SER A 59 -9.87 -23.34 -25.04
C SER A 59 -8.73 -22.57 -24.38
N CYS A 60 -7.67 -23.28 -23.96
CA CYS A 60 -6.47 -22.64 -23.41
C CYS A 60 -5.81 -21.68 -24.43
N SER A 61 -5.82 -22.04 -25.72
CA SER A 61 -5.27 -21.22 -26.80
C SER A 61 -5.97 -19.86 -26.93
N GLU A 62 -7.30 -19.84 -26.86
CA GLU A 62 -8.06 -18.59 -26.95
C GLU A 62 -7.86 -17.71 -25.69
N LYS A 63 -7.85 -18.32 -24.50
CA LYS A 63 -7.55 -17.62 -23.24
C LYS A 63 -6.16 -17.01 -23.27
N ARG A 64 -5.18 -17.69 -23.88
CA ARG A 64 -3.79 -17.22 -24.00
C ARG A 64 -3.69 -15.91 -24.77
N LYS A 65 -4.57 -15.63 -25.74
CA LYS A 65 -4.61 -14.35 -26.47
C LYS A 65 -4.77 -13.15 -25.53
N TYR A 66 -5.63 -13.28 -24.52
CA TYR A 66 -5.84 -12.24 -23.50
C TYR A 66 -4.70 -12.19 -22.48
N GLY A 67 -4.08 -13.35 -22.19
CA GLY A 67 -2.89 -13.44 -21.34
C GLY A 67 -1.67 -12.69 -21.91
N ARG A 68 -1.44 -12.75 -23.22
CA ARG A 68 -0.28 -12.11 -23.88
C ARG A 68 -0.22 -10.60 -23.70
N GLN A 69 -1.35 -9.92 -23.48
CA GLN A 69 -1.39 -8.47 -23.27
C GLN A 69 -1.03 -8.07 -21.82
N GLN A 70 -1.14 -9.00 -20.87
CA GLN A 70 -0.95 -8.69 -19.45
C GLN A 70 0.47 -8.26 -19.08
N PRO A 71 1.55 -8.91 -19.54
CA PRO A 71 2.91 -8.50 -19.15
C PRO A 71 3.21 -7.05 -19.49
N LYS A 72 2.82 -6.58 -20.69
CA LYS A 72 2.98 -5.19 -21.11
C LYS A 72 2.24 -4.22 -20.18
N MET A 73 0.94 -4.45 -19.95
CA MET A 73 0.14 -3.59 -19.08
C MET A 73 0.64 -3.59 -17.62
N TRP A 74 1.15 -4.73 -17.13
CA TRP A 74 1.75 -4.80 -15.80
C TRP A 74 3.08 -4.06 -15.71
N SER A 75 3.90 -4.08 -16.75
CA SER A 75 5.14 -3.30 -16.82
C SER A 75 4.84 -1.80 -16.74
N GLU A 76 3.95 -1.31 -17.60
CA GLU A 76 3.50 0.09 -17.61
C GLU A 76 2.91 0.50 -16.24
N TYR A 77 2.09 -0.38 -15.64
CA TYR A 77 1.53 -0.14 -14.31
C TYR A 77 2.60 -0.04 -13.23
N ARG A 78 3.61 -0.91 -13.24
CA ARG A 78 4.71 -0.90 -12.26
C ARG A 78 5.51 0.39 -12.36
N VAL A 79 5.85 0.83 -13.57
CA VAL A 79 6.54 2.11 -13.80
C VAL A 79 5.69 3.27 -13.30
N ALA A 80 4.40 3.33 -13.70
CA ALA A 80 3.49 4.39 -13.25
C ALA A 80 3.32 4.42 -11.72
N MET A 81 3.24 3.25 -11.07
CA MET A 81 3.15 3.15 -9.61
C MET A 81 4.45 3.49 -8.90
N ALA A 82 5.61 3.21 -9.50
CA ALA A 82 6.90 3.64 -8.97
C ALA A 82 7.00 5.17 -8.98
N ASN A 83 6.66 5.80 -10.10
CA ASN A 83 6.63 7.27 -10.23
C ASN A 83 5.63 7.88 -9.24
N TYR A 84 4.43 7.31 -9.13
CA TYR A 84 3.43 7.74 -8.15
C TYR A 84 3.94 7.62 -6.70
N ARG A 85 4.66 6.53 -6.36
CA ARG A 85 5.23 6.36 -5.02
C ARG A 85 6.36 7.36 -4.75
N ALA A 86 7.20 7.65 -5.74
CA ALA A 86 8.25 8.66 -5.62
C ALA A 86 7.63 10.05 -5.37
N GLN A 87 6.57 10.41 -6.09
CA GLN A 87 5.80 11.63 -5.82
C GLN A 87 5.21 11.62 -4.41
N LEU A 88 4.62 10.53 -3.94
CA LEU A 88 4.12 10.46 -2.57
C LEU A 88 5.21 10.63 -1.50
N GLN A 89 6.45 10.23 -1.80
CA GLN A 89 7.57 10.41 -0.88
C GLN A 89 7.94 11.88 -0.72
N THR A 90 7.86 12.70 -1.78
CA THR A 90 8.12 14.15 -1.67
C THR A 90 7.07 14.86 -0.81
N PHE A 91 5.82 14.39 -0.85
CA PHE A 91 4.73 14.95 -0.04
C PHE A 91 4.69 14.42 1.40
N LYS A 92 5.46 13.39 1.75
CA LYS A 92 5.40 12.80 3.09
C LYS A 92 6.04 13.75 4.11
N ALA A 93 5.25 14.19 5.08
CA ALA A 93 5.75 15.00 6.18
C ALA A 93 6.91 14.28 6.91
N PRO A 94 7.93 15.03 7.37
CA PRO A 94 9.04 14.45 8.13
C PRO A 94 8.53 13.71 9.37
N PRO A 95 9.25 12.67 9.83
CA PRO A 95 8.86 11.93 11.00
C PRO A 95 8.84 12.86 12.22
N ARG A 96 7.81 12.76 13.04
CA ARG A 96 7.76 13.47 14.33
C ARG A 96 8.97 13.09 15.20
N PRO A 97 9.37 13.92 16.18
CA PRO A 97 10.57 13.69 17.00
C PRO A 97 10.65 12.27 17.59
N PHE A 98 9.56 11.77 18.18
CA PHE A 98 9.51 10.40 18.72
C PHE A 98 9.62 9.32 17.63
N ALA A 99 9.06 9.54 16.43
CA ALA A 99 9.15 8.58 15.35
C ALA A 99 10.57 8.51 14.75
N ALA A 100 11.27 9.65 14.69
CA ALA A 100 12.68 9.70 14.34
C ALA A 100 13.52 8.95 15.38
N PHE A 101 13.31 9.24 16.67
CA PHE A 101 13.94 8.51 17.77
C PHE A 101 13.64 7.00 17.72
N LEU A 102 12.39 6.60 17.46
CA LEU A 102 12.02 5.19 17.37
C LEU A 102 12.79 4.47 16.25
N LYS A 103 13.03 5.15 15.13
CA LYS A 103 13.85 4.64 14.03
C LYS A 103 15.29 4.43 14.48
N ASP A 104 15.89 5.43 15.11
CA ASP A 104 17.28 5.36 15.58
C ASP A 104 17.43 4.32 16.69
N TYR A 105 16.45 4.25 17.60
CA TYR A 105 16.37 3.24 18.65
C TYR A 105 16.33 1.82 18.05
N TYR A 106 15.55 1.60 16.99
CA TYR A 106 15.49 0.32 16.28
C TYR A 106 16.83 -0.05 15.63
N TYR A 107 17.48 0.88 14.93
CA TYR A 107 18.76 0.62 14.26
C TYR A 107 19.97 0.60 15.20
N SER A 108 19.85 1.16 16.41
CA SER A 108 20.93 1.15 17.41
C SER A 108 21.27 -0.24 17.95
N GLY A 109 20.51 -1.29 17.58
CA GLY A 109 20.71 -2.65 18.08
C GLY A 109 20.38 -2.83 19.57
N ARG A 110 19.95 -1.76 20.27
CA ARG A 110 19.54 -1.81 21.68
C ARG A 110 18.32 -2.70 21.91
N PHE A 111 17.57 -3.00 20.84
CA PHE A 111 16.48 -3.96 20.87
C PHE A 111 16.95 -5.33 20.37
N VAL A 112 17.63 -6.08 21.24
CA VAL A 112 17.92 -7.49 21.00
C VAL A 112 16.77 -8.31 21.56
N THR A 113 15.90 -8.83 20.70
CA THR A 113 14.94 -9.85 21.14
C THR A 113 15.00 -11.03 20.19
N ARG A 114 15.80 -12.02 20.58
CA ARG A 114 15.66 -13.40 20.11
C ARG A 114 14.74 -14.08 21.12
N LEU A 115 13.44 -14.11 20.82
CA LEU A 115 12.50 -14.92 21.58
C LEU A 115 11.81 -15.85 20.62
N GLU A 116 12.19 -17.12 20.72
CA GLU A 116 11.54 -18.21 20.01
C GLU A 116 10.07 -18.25 20.47
N GLY A 117 9.15 -18.18 19.52
CA GLY A 117 7.70 -18.31 19.79
C GLY A 117 6.91 -17.01 19.88
N GLU A 118 7.51 -15.82 19.83
CA GLU A 118 6.75 -14.57 19.78
C GLU A 118 6.23 -14.26 18.37
N THR A 119 5.01 -13.72 18.28
CA THR A 119 4.49 -13.23 17.00
C THR A 119 5.12 -11.87 16.66
N GLY A 120 5.26 -11.55 15.37
CA GLY A 120 5.79 -10.25 14.94
C GLY A 120 5.02 -9.04 15.51
N ARG A 121 3.74 -9.21 15.87
CA ARG A 121 2.96 -8.14 16.53
C ARG A 121 3.41 -7.91 17.98
N ASP A 122 3.72 -8.96 18.72
CA ASP A 122 4.15 -8.87 20.11
C ASP A 122 5.52 -8.17 20.19
N ILE A 123 6.42 -8.50 19.26
CA ILE A 123 7.73 -7.87 19.10
C ILE A 123 7.57 -6.36 18.86
N ILE A 124 6.71 -5.95 17.91
CA ILE A 124 6.47 -4.52 17.61
C ILE A 124 5.84 -3.79 18.80
N SER A 125 4.91 -4.43 19.51
CA SER A 125 4.25 -3.86 20.69
C SER A 125 5.26 -3.60 21.82
N ARG A 126 6.11 -4.59 22.12
CA ARG A 126 7.16 -4.45 23.14
C ARG A 126 8.21 -3.42 22.74
N LEU A 127 8.65 -3.42 21.48
CA LEU A 127 9.56 -2.40 20.95
C LEU A 127 9.00 -1.00 21.16
N SER A 128 7.72 -0.80 20.81
CA SER A 128 7.07 0.51 20.95
C SER A 128 7.00 0.97 22.40
N LYS A 129 6.65 0.06 23.34
CA LYS A 129 6.62 0.36 24.79
C LYS A 129 8.00 0.67 25.34
N SER A 130 9.00 -0.14 24.96
CA SER A 130 10.39 0.02 25.38
C SER A 130 10.97 1.34 24.88
N ALA A 131 10.78 1.67 23.60
CA ALA A 131 11.18 2.95 23.03
C ALA A 131 10.45 4.13 23.68
N SER A 132 9.14 4.00 23.96
CA SER A 132 8.40 5.05 24.67
C SER A 132 8.98 5.32 26.05
N SER A 133 9.31 4.27 26.81
CA SER A 133 9.98 4.41 28.11
C SER A 133 11.33 5.10 27.95
N ALA A 134 12.17 4.63 27.02
CA ALA A 134 13.48 5.21 26.75
C ALA A 134 13.40 6.70 26.36
N TRP A 135 12.38 7.10 25.59
CA TRP A 135 12.15 8.49 25.21
C TRP A 135 11.88 9.41 26.40
N HIS A 136 11.12 8.95 27.40
CA HIS A 136 10.83 9.74 28.60
C HIS A 136 12.05 9.90 29.51
N HIS A 137 12.96 8.93 29.50
CA HIS A 137 14.23 8.97 30.24
C HIS A 137 15.35 9.67 29.47
N LEU A 138 15.10 10.12 28.24
CA LEU A 138 16.08 10.80 27.42
C LEU A 138 16.39 12.20 27.99
N GLN A 139 17.67 12.57 28.01
CA GLN A 139 18.09 13.88 28.50
C GLN A 139 17.40 15.01 27.73
N PRO A 140 17.07 16.15 28.37
CA PRO A 140 16.40 17.27 27.68
C PRO A 140 17.15 17.77 26.45
N SER A 141 18.48 17.81 26.49
CA SER A 141 19.35 18.20 25.36
C SER A 141 19.16 17.29 24.14
N GLN A 142 19.14 15.97 24.36
CA GLN A 142 18.92 14.98 23.30
C GLN A 142 17.50 15.08 22.71
N ARG A 143 16.48 15.30 23.54
CA ARG A 143 15.10 15.56 23.05
C ARG A 143 15.02 16.84 22.23
N TYR A 144 15.81 17.86 22.59
CA TYR A 144 15.90 19.12 21.86
C TYR A 144 16.48 18.91 20.45
N GLU A 145 17.47 18.03 20.27
CA GLU A 145 18.01 17.69 18.95
C GLU A 145 16.93 17.10 18.02
N TYR A 146 16.16 16.11 18.48
CA TYR A 146 15.08 15.54 17.65
C TYR A 146 13.97 16.55 17.31
N THR A 147 13.65 17.45 18.24
CA THR A 147 12.63 18.48 18.03
C THR A 147 13.10 19.60 17.10
N SER A 148 14.33 20.08 17.25
CA SER A 148 14.94 21.08 16.37
C SER A 148 15.13 20.54 14.95
N ASN A 149 15.63 19.30 14.80
CA ASN A 149 15.75 18.63 13.50
C ASN A 149 14.40 18.48 12.80
N PHE A 150 13.37 18.04 13.53
CA PHE A 150 12.01 17.97 12.98
C PHE A 150 11.50 19.33 12.53
N GLN A 151 11.72 20.40 13.32
CA GLN A 151 11.29 21.74 12.94
C GLN A 151 12.01 22.24 11.68
N ALA A 152 13.31 21.98 11.55
CA ALA A 152 14.07 22.35 10.35
C ALA A 152 13.53 21.61 9.11
N GLN A 153 13.41 20.28 9.18
CA GLN A 153 12.85 19.46 8.10
C GLN A 153 11.41 19.87 7.74
N TYR A 154 10.60 20.22 8.74
CA TYR A 154 9.21 20.61 8.52
C TYR A 154 9.11 21.97 7.84
N ARG A 155 10.00 22.93 8.16
CA ARG A 155 10.07 24.22 7.44
C ARG A 155 10.47 24.02 5.99
N GLU A 156 11.46 23.18 5.72
CA GLU A 156 11.89 22.84 4.36
C GLU A 156 10.78 22.15 3.57
N HIS A 157 10.13 21.15 4.17
CA HIS A 157 8.97 20.47 3.59
C HIS A 157 7.85 21.47 3.26
N LYS A 158 7.53 22.40 4.17
CA LYS A 158 6.53 23.45 3.90
C LYS A 158 6.93 24.36 2.74
N ARG A 159 8.22 24.72 2.62
CA ARG A 159 8.73 25.50 1.47
C ARG A 159 8.58 24.74 0.15
N SER A 160 8.89 23.44 0.14
CA SER A 160 8.72 22.61 -1.08
C SER A 160 7.26 22.48 -1.52
N LEU A 161 6.32 22.51 -0.57
CA LEU A 161 4.89 22.50 -0.87
C LEU A 161 4.42 23.85 -1.43
N SER A 162 4.84 24.97 -0.83
CA SER A 162 4.41 26.30 -1.28
C SER A 162 4.98 26.68 -2.64
N GLY A 163 6.19 26.22 -3.00
CA GLY A 163 6.77 26.46 -4.33
C GLY A 163 6.12 25.65 -5.45
N SER A 164 5.25 24.69 -5.14
CA SER A 164 4.60 23.83 -6.14
C SER A 164 3.24 24.34 -6.63
N ASP A 165 2.64 25.33 -5.95
CA ASP A 165 1.32 25.86 -6.33
C ASP A 165 1.38 27.00 -7.37
N GLU A 166 2.56 27.55 -7.69
CA GLU A 166 2.72 28.59 -8.72
C GLU A 166 3.15 28.06 -10.10
N LEU A 167 3.50 26.77 -10.23
CA LEU A 167 3.69 26.15 -11.54
C LEU A 167 2.34 25.72 -12.13
N SER A 168 1.69 26.73 -12.71
CA SER A 168 0.91 26.69 -13.95
C SER A 168 -0.20 25.64 -14.04
N ILE A 169 -1.38 26.03 -13.54
CA ILE A 169 -2.68 25.55 -14.06
C ILE A 169 -2.85 25.92 -15.56
N ASN A 170 -1.98 26.77 -16.13
CA ASN A 170 -2.00 27.16 -17.54
C ASN A 170 -1.28 26.17 -18.49
N ASP A 171 -0.57 25.15 -17.98
CA ASP A 171 0.20 24.23 -18.85
C ASP A 171 -0.58 22.99 -19.30
N ILE A 172 -1.82 22.78 -18.82
CA ILE A 172 -2.62 21.60 -19.16
C ILE A 172 -3.76 21.92 -20.16
N THR A 173 -4.02 23.20 -20.44
CA THR A 173 -5.03 23.61 -21.42
C THR A 173 -4.57 24.76 -22.31
N GLY A 174 -3.90 24.43 -23.42
CA GLY A 174 -3.99 25.20 -24.68
C GLY A 174 -2.78 26.02 -25.10
N LYS A 175 -1.95 25.42 -25.98
CA LYS A 175 -1.18 26.05 -27.09
C LYS A 175 -0.36 24.91 -27.74
N SER A 176 -0.85 24.13 -28.71
CA SER A 176 -1.24 24.47 -30.08
C SER A 176 -1.04 25.94 -30.49
N LEU A 177 0.17 26.28 -30.93
CA LEU A 177 0.43 26.83 -32.27
C LEU A 177 1.91 27.24 -32.37
N GLN A 178 2.58 26.70 -33.39
CA GLN A 178 3.59 27.34 -34.24
C GLN A 178 4.67 28.20 -33.58
N LEU A 179 5.92 27.74 -33.69
CA LEU A 179 6.98 28.49 -34.38
C LEU A 179 8.16 27.57 -34.64
N LEU A 180 8.34 27.21 -35.92
CA LEU A 180 9.60 26.74 -36.45
C LEU A 180 10.63 27.87 -36.35
N GLY A 181 11.84 27.53 -35.89
CA GLY A 181 13.05 28.31 -36.08
C GLY A 181 14.23 27.34 -36.22
N PRO A 182 14.98 27.36 -37.34
CA PRO A 182 16.04 26.40 -37.58
C PRO A 182 17.36 26.86 -36.97
N GLY A 183 18.12 25.91 -36.46
CA GLY A 183 19.57 26.02 -36.36
C GLY A 183 20.11 26.47 -35.02
N GLN A 184 20.32 25.53 -34.11
CA GLN A 184 21.55 25.51 -33.31
C GLN A 184 22.06 24.07 -33.21
N LYS A 185 23.32 23.91 -33.61
CA LYS A 185 24.09 22.66 -33.57
C LYS A 185 24.35 22.29 -32.10
N SER A 186 23.98 21.07 -31.74
CA SER A 186 24.35 20.42 -30.48
C SER A 186 25.86 20.16 -30.44
N PRO A 187 26.54 20.35 -29.29
CA PRO A 187 27.85 19.77 -29.08
C PRO A 187 27.71 18.28 -28.78
N ASP A 188 28.48 17.48 -29.51
CA ASP A 188 28.69 16.05 -29.30
C ASP A 188 29.11 15.78 -27.85
N PHE A 189 28.27 15.02 -27.14
CA PHE A 189 28.68 14.29 -25.96
C PHE A 189 28.23 12.85 -26.13
N SER A 190 29.12 12.07 -26.71
CA SER A 190 29.10 10.61 -26.65
C SER A 190 29.78 10.20 -25.34
N PRO A 191 29.10 9.38 -24.53
CA PRO A 191 29.81 8.26 -23.92
C PRO A 191 29.08 6.96 -24.25
N GLU A 192 29.74 6.17 -25.09
CA GLU A 192 29.51 4.74 -25.21
C GLU A 192 29.57 4.12 -23.82
N THR A 193 28.42 3.68 -23.32
CA THR A 193 28.36 2.68 -22.26
C THR A 193 27.60 1.51 -22.83
N GLU A 194 28.36 0.54 -23.33
CA GLU A 194 27.86 -0.79 -23.65
C GLU A 194 27.30 -1.40 -22.36
N LEU A 195 25.98 -1.30 -22.20
CA LEU A 195 25.26 -2.07 -21.20
C LEU A 195 24.86 -3.39 -21.87
N GLU A 196 25.70 -4.42 -21.68
CA GLU A 196 25.32 -5.80 -21.96
C GLU A 196 23.98 -6.11 -21.28
N SER A 197 22.94 -6.25 -22.11
CA SER A 197 21.65 -6.75 -21.67
C SER A 197 21.78 -8.24 -21.43
N PRO A 198 21.51 -8.76 -20.21
CA PRO A 198 21.45 -10.19 -20.02
C PRO A 198 20.26 -10.74 -20.82
N GLU A 199 20.58 -11.66 -21.72
CA GLU A 199 19.65 -12.46 -22.50
C GLU A 199 18.80 -13.29 -21.54
N ILE A 200 17.61 -12.80 -21.20
CA ILE A 200 16.63 -13.54 -20.41
C ILE A 200 16.01 -14.58 -21.34
N GLN A 201 16.55 -15.80 -21.29
CA GLN A 201 15.93 -16.98 -21.87
C GLN A 201 14.56 -17.20 -21.22
N LEU A 202 13.51 -16.81 -21.94
CA LEU A 202 12.12 -17.12 -21.62
C LEU A 202 11.87 -18.59 -21.97
N GLU A 203 12.26 -19.48 -21.06
CA GLU A 203 11.75 -20.85 -21.02
C GLU A 203 10.22 -20.79 -20.92
N ALA A 204 9.56 -21.06 -22.04
CA ALA A 204 8.12 -21.16 -22.13
C ALA A 204 7.65 -22.46 -21.44
N SER A 205 7.61 -22.46 -20.10
CA SER A 205 6.93 -23.52 -19.35
C SER A 205 5.43 -23.43 -19.63
N THR A 206 4.96 -24.20 -20.60
CA THR A 206 3.54 -24.52 -20.79
C THR A 206 3.03 -25.38 -19.64
N VAL A 207 2.85 -24.76 -18.47
CA VAL A 207 2.04 -25.36 -17.40
C VAL A 207 0.60 -24.98 -17.67
N CYS A 208 -0.10 -25.86 -18.38
CA CYS A 208 -1.55 -25.89 -18.38
C CYS A 208 -2.01 -26.21 -16.96
N ASN A 209 -2.17 -25.16 -16.15
CA ASN A 209 -2.62 -25.26 -14.77
C ASN A 209 -4.11 -25.69 -14.77
N SER A 210 -4.34 -27.00 -14.72
CA SER A 210 -5.63 -27.58 -14.41
C SER A 210 -5.98 -27.18 -12.98
N ASN A 211 -6.97 -26.30 -12.84
CA ASN A 211 -7.58 -25.95 -11.56
C ASN A 211 -8.29 -27.18 -10.97
N THR A 212 -7.54 -28.16 -10.48
CA THR A 212 -8.01 -29.07 -9.44
C THR A 212 -7.96 -28.27 -8.14
N ARG A 213 -9.06 -27.58 -7.82
CA ARG A 213 -9.28 -27.07 -6.47
C ARG A 213 -9.09 -28.26 -5.50
N PRO A 214 -8.12 -28.22 -4.58
CA PRO A 214 -8.09 -29.21 -3.51
C PRO A 214 -9.41 -29.09 -2.76
N LYS A 215 -10.18 -30.18 -2.74
CA LYS A 215 -11.38 -30.28 -1.90
C LYS A 215 -10.94 -29.94 -0.47
N PRO A 216 -11.61 -29.03 0.23
CA PRO A 216 -11.26 -28.75 1.61
C PRO A 216 -11.40 -30.06 2.38
N ILE A 217 -10.27 -30.55 2.91
CA ILE A 217 -10.26 -31.62 3.88
C ILE A 217 -11.07 -31.08 5.06
N LEU A 218 -12.30 -31.57 5.21
CA LEU A 218 -13.13 -31.35 6.39
C LEU A 218 -12.36 -31.95 7.57
N ARG A 219 -11.50 -31.15 8.20
CA ARG A 219 -11.00 -31.45 9.53
C ARG A 219 -12.22 -31.40 10.44
N LYS A 220 -12.70 -32.57 10.83
CA LYS A 220 -13.68 -32.76 11.89
C LYS A 220 -13.14 -32.02 13.12
N PHE A 221 -13.65 -30.83 13.39
CA PHE A 221 -13.40 -30.16 14.66
C PHE A 221 -14.05 -31.03 15.73
N SER A 222 -13.20 -31.77 16.44
CA SER A 222 -13.58 -32.42 17.69
C SER A 222 -14.18 -31.35 18.59
N LYS A 223 -15.38 -31.64 19.11
CA LYS A 223 -16.15 -30.78 20.00
C LYS A 223 -15.30 -30.45 21.22
N PHE A 224 -14.63 -29.30 21.21
CA PHE A 224 -14.01 -28.76 22.42
C PHE A 224 -15.12 -28.44 23.41
N GLY A 225 -15.11 -29.18 24.51
CA GLY A 225 -16.09 -29.09 25.57
C GLY A 225 -16.27 -27.67 26.07
N ARG A 226 -17.53 -27.25 26.19
CA ARG A 226 -17.95 -26.13 27.01
C ARG A 226 -17.55 -26.44 28.46
N ARG A 227 -16.40 -25.96 28.93
CA ARG A 227 -16.17 -25.83 30.37
C ARG A 227 -16.92 -24.57 30.82
N GLY A 228 -17.92 -24.79 31.68
CA GLY A 228 -18.73 -23.74 32.26
C GLY A 228 -17.87 -22.73 33.00
N ARG A 229 -18.12 -21.45 32.74
CA ARG A 229 -17.69 -20.37 33.62
C ARG A 229 -18.63 -20.40 34.82
N GLY A 230 -18.17 -20.97 35.93
CA GLY A 230 -18.81 -20.80 37.23
C GLY A 230 -18.77 -19.32 37.60
N ALA A 231 -19.94 -18.71 37.73
CA ALA A 231 -20.10 -17.38 38.28
C ALA A 231 -19.86 -17.44 39.79
N SER A 232 -18.63 -17.14 40.21
CA SER A 232 -18.33 -16.96 41.63
C SER A 232 -18.81 -15.58 42.06
N LYS A 233 -20.05 -15.49 42.53
CA LYS A 233 -20.55 -14.34 43.29
C LYS A 233 -19.79 -14.29 44.62
N LYS A 234 -18.74 -13.47 44.70
CA LYS A 234 -18.18 -13.05 45.99
C LYS A 234 -19.10 -11.98 46.57
N THR A 235 -20.02 -12.41 47.42
CA THR A 235 -20.77 -11.54 48.32
C THR A 235 -19.79 -11.03 49.37
N LEU A 236 -19.37 -9.77 49.27
CA LEU A 236 -18.72 -9.07 50.38
C LEU A 236 -19.80 -8.87 51.45
N ARG A 237 -19.76 -9.65 52.54
CA ARG A 237 -20.45 -9.29 53.78
C ARG A 237 -19.57 -8.27 54.49
N PHE A 238 -20.05 -7.04 54.57
CA PHE A 238 -19.54 -6.04 55.49
C PHE A 238 -20.15 -6.38 56.85
N SER A 239 -19.33 -6.89 57.77
CA SER A 239 -19.71 -7.06 59.17
C SER A 239 -19.45 -5.74 59.88
N GLU A 240 -20.51 -4.98 60.15
CA GLU A 240 -20.48 -3.91 61.15
C GLU A 240 -20.74 -4.55 62.51
N ASP A 241 -19.68 -4.97 63.17
CA ASP A 241 -19.67 -5.23 64.60
C ASP A 241 -18.41 -4.57 65.17
N ASN A 242 -18.57 -3.39 65.75
CA ASN A 242 -17.79 -3.00 66.92
C ASN A 242 -18.52 -1.93 67.70
N GLN A 243 -19.30 -2.41 68.67
CA GLN A 243 -19.72 -1.64 69.83
C GLN A 243 -18.53 -1.47 70.79
N HIS A 244 -18.44 -0.25 71.33
CA HIS A 244 -18.01 0.14 72.69
C HIS A 244 -16.67 -0.37 73.26
N LEU A 245 -15.86 0.58 73.74
CA LEU A 245 -15.60 0.81 75.18
C LEU A 245 -14.60 1.97 75.35
N GLY A 246 -14.90 2.90 76.27
CA GLY A 246 -13.98 3.94 76.75
C GLY A 246 -14.61 5.31 76.84
#